data_AF-A0A8X7W5C7-F1
#
_entry.id   AF-A0A8X7W5C7-F1
#
_cell.length_a   1.000
_cell.length_b   1.000
_cell.length_c   1.000
_cell.angle_alpha   90.00
_cell.angle_beta   90.00
_cell.angle_gamma   90.00
#
_symmetry.space_group_name_H-M   'P 1'
#
loop_
_entity.id
_entity.type
_entity.pdbx_description
1 polymer ?
#
loop_
_entity_poly.entity_id
_entity_poly.type
_entity_poly.pdbx_seq_one_letter_code
_entity_poly.pdbx_strand_id
1 'polypeptide(L)'
;MAFVTHFVGCKPCGSYADYAVERCLKSMERAFNFADNQVLKLYGFGHRGLLSPKIKRIRNETVTPLEFVDKFDIRRTTQVETKPQN
;
A
#
# COMPACT_ATOMS: atom_id res chain seq x y z
N MET A 1 7.27 5.42 9.51
CA MET A 1 6.16 5.22 8.56
C MET A 1 5.01 6.12 9.03
N ALA A 2 4.43 6.97 8.18
CA ALA A 2 3.26 7.76 8.57
C ALA A 2 1.98 6.90 8.43
N PHE A 3 1.06 7.02 9.38
CA PHE A 3 -0.25 6.36 9.27
C PHE A 3 -1.20 7.12 8.34
N VAL A 4 -1.19 8.46 8.41
CA VAL A 4 -1.96 9.34 7.54
C VAL A 4 -1.01 10.30 6.84
N THR A 5 -1.19 10.47 5.53
CA THR A 5 -0.57 11.56 4.76
C THR A 5 -1.68 12.47 4.28
N HIS A 6 -1.73 13.68 4.84
CA HIS A 6 -2.74 14.68 4.50
C HIS A 6 -2.11 15.78 3.63
N PHE A 7 -2.70 16.02 2.45
CA PHE A 7 -2.21 17.00 1.49
C PHE A 7 -2.86 18.38 1.68
N VAL A 8 -2.62 18.99 2.85
CA VAL A 8 -3.15 20.32 3.18
C VAL A 8 -2.73 21.34 2.12
N GLY A 9 -3.68 22.15 1.64
CA GLY A 9 -3.43 23.18 0.62
C GLY A 9 -3.36 22.64 -0.82
N CYS A 10 -3.27 21.33 -1.02
CA CYS A 10 -3.49 20.71 -2.33
C CYS A 10 -4.99 20.62 -2.60
N LYS A 11 -5.44 21.30 -3.67
CA LYS A 11 -6.86 21.39 -4.05
C LYS A 11 -7.06 20.81 -5.45
N PRO A 12 -6.92 19.48 -5.65
CA PRO A 12 -6.91 18.87 -7.00
C PRO A 12 -8.26 18.98 -7.74
N CYS A 13 -9.36 19.19 -7.00
CA CYS A 13 -10.69 19.39 -7.58
C CYS A 13 -11.09 20.88 -7.67
N GLY A 14 -10.28 21.79 -7.12
CA GLY A 14 -10.58 23.22 -7.04
C GLY A 14 -9.83 24.05 -8.08
N SER A 15 -10.31 25.25 -8.37
CA SER A 15 -9.70 26.18 -9.33
C SER A 15 -8.52 26.99 -8.77
N TYR A 16 -8.38 27.05 -7.44
CA TYR A 16 -7.29 27.76 -6.75
C TYR A 16 -6.51 26.78 -5.87
N ALA A 17 -5.18 26.83 -5.93
CA ALA A 17 -4.30 25.99 -5.11
C ALA A 17 -3.19 26.83 -4.47
N ASP A 18 -2.87 26.53 -3.20
CA ASP A 18 -1.82 27.22 -2.46
C ASP A 18 -0.42 26.68 -2.85
N TYR A 19 -0.39 25.52 -3.51
CA TYR A 19 0.79 24.89 -4.06
C TYR A 19 0.58 24.54 -5.54
N ALA A 20 1.68 24.45 -6.31
CA ALA A 20 1.64 24.02 -7.70
C ALA A 20 0.96 22.65 -7.84
N VAL A 21 -0.10 22.58 -8.65
CA VAL A 21 -0.97 21.39 -8.83
C VAL A 21 -0.14 20.16 -9.18
N GLU A 22 0.82 20.29 -10.10
CA GLU A 22 1.72 19.21 -10.50
C GLU A 22 2.51 18.59 -9.33
N ARG A 23 3.00 19.42 -8.41
CA ARG A 23 3.75 18.93 -7.24
C ARG A 23 2.83 18.18 -6.28
N CYS A 24 1.61 18.70 -6.10
CA CYS A 24 0.58 18.04 -5.30
C CYS A 24 0.23 16.67 -5.88
N LEU A 25 -0.13 16.60 -7.16
CA LEU A 25 -0.53 15.35 -7.81
C LEU A 25 0.57 14.29 -7.77
N LYS A 26 1.83 14.65 -8.07
CA LYS A 26 2.97 13.73 -7.96
C LYS A 26 3.20 13.23 -6.54
N SER A 27 2.98 14.08 -5.54
CA SER A 27 3.13 13.69 -4.14
C SER A 27 1.98 12.79 -3.67
N MET A 28 0.75 13.05 -4.14
CA MET A 28 -0.43 12.21 -3.92
C MET A 28 -0.26 10.83 -4.54
N GLU A 29 0.20 10.76 -5.79
CA GLU A 29 0.50 9.48 -6.46
C GLU A 29 1.55 8.67 -5.68
N ARG A 30 2.62 9.33 -5.20
CA ARG A 30 3.62 8.66 -4.36
C ARG A 30 3.07 8.10 -3.07
N ALA A 31 2.26 8.87 -2.35
CA ALA A 31 1.66 8.42 -1.10
C ALA A 31 0.67 7.28 -1.33
N PHE A 32 -0.14 7.37 -2.40
CA PHE A 32 -1.04 6.31 -2.80
C PHE A 32 -0.28 5.03 -3.12
N ASN A 33 0.68 5.06 -4.06
CA ASN A 33 1.45 3.88 -4.47
C ASN A 33 2.27 3.28 -3.32
N PHE A 34 2.68 4.12 -2.36
CA PHE A 34 3.36 3.67 -1.16
C PHE A 34 2.42 2.88 -0.23
N ALA A 35 1.20 3.37 -0.02
CA ALA A 35 0.18 2.64 0.73
C ALA A 35 -0.25 1.37 -0.01
N ASP A 36 -0.50 1.48 -1.31
CA ASP A 36 -0.97 0.39 -2.16
C ASP A 36 0.06 -0.76 -2.27
N ASN A 37 1.36 -0.45 -2.24
CA ASN A 37 2.41 -1.47 -2.16
C ASN A 37 2.29 -2.38 -0.93
N GLN A 38 1.72 -1.90 0.18
CA GLN A 38 1.50 -2.74 1.36
C GLN A 38 0.43 -3.81 1.06
N VAL A 39 -0.60 -3.46 0.28
CA VAL A 39 -1.67 -4.37 -0.14
C VAL A 39 -1.21 -5.27 -1.29
N LEU A 40 -0.61 -4.71 -2.35
CA LEU A 40 -0.13 -5.46 -3.51
C LEU A 40 0.88 -6.55 -3.14
N LYS A 41 1.70 -6.32 -2.11
CA LYS A 41 2.67 -7.29 -1.61
C LYS A 41 2.00 -8.59 -1.16
N LEU A 42 0.80 -8.53 -0.59
CA LEU A 42 0.00 -9.70 -0.19
C LEU A 42 -0.29 -10.60 -1.40
N TYR A 43 -0.52 -10.00 -2.56
CA TYR A 43 -0.83 -10.69 -3.81
C TYR A 43 0.41 -11.00 -4.67
N GLY A 44 1.62 -10.62 -4.22
CA GLY A 44 2.85 -10.88 -4.96
C GLY A 44 3.15 -9.86 -6.05
N PHE A 45 2.61 -8.66 -5.93
CA PHE A 45 2.87 -7.54 -6.82
C PHE A 45 3.47 -6.34 -6.07
N GLY A 46 3.97 -5.38 -6.84
CA GLY A 46 4.33 -4.06 -6.34
C GLY A 46 4.50 -3.07 -7.50
N HIS A 47 4.31 -1.80 -7.22
CA HIS A 47 4.58 -0.71 -8.16
C HIS A 47 6.04 -0.72 -8.63
N ARG A 48 6.29 -0.43 -9.90
CA ARG A 48 7.64 -0.32 -10.48
C ARG A 48 8.42 0.85 -9.88
N GLY A 49 7.71 1.90 -9.49
CA GLY A 49 8.21 3.07 -8.78
C GLY A 49 7.03 3.87 -8.24
N LEU A 50 7.26 4.74 -7.25
CA LEU A 50 6.16 5.46 -6.58
C LEU A 50 5.51 6.55 -7.44
N LEU A 51 6.12 6.94 -8.55
CA LEU A 51 5.61 7.92 -9.52
C LEU A 51 5.07 7.24 -10.79
N SER A 52 4.67 5.97 -10.69
CA SER A 52 4.12 5.24 -11.81
C SER A 52 3.03 4.30 -11.33
N PRO A 53 1.87 4.26 -12.02
CA PRO A 53 0.82 3.30 -11.68
C PRO A 53 1.13 1.87 -12.16
N LYS A 54 2.26 1.68 -12.86
CA LYS A 54 2.63 0.37 -13.43
C LYS A 54 3.10 -0.56 -12.32
N ILE A 55 2.45 -1.72 -12.22
CA ILE A 55 2.86 -2.79 -11.31
C ILE A 55 3.80 -3.79 -11.99
N LYS A 56 4.51 -4.55 -11.16
CA LYS A 56 5.31 -5.71 -11.54
C LYS A 56 5.10 -6.82 -10.53
N ARG A 57 5.29 -8.05 -10.98
CA ARG A 57 5.34 -9.23 -10.12
C ARG A 57 6.62 -9.19 -9.28
N ILE A 58 6.52 -9.50 -8.00
CA ILE A 58 7.66 -9.52 -7.06
C ILE A 58 8.01 -10.92 -6.54
N ARG A 59 7.19 -11.93 -6.86
CA ARG A 59 7.43 -13.35 -6.53
C ARG A 59 6.97 -14.25 -7.67
N ASN A 60 7.64 -15.39 -7.87
CA ASN A 60 7.23 -16.39 -8.86
C ASN A 60 5.84 -16.95 -8.54
N GLU A 61 5.15 -17.42 -9.58
CA GLU A 61 3.91 -18.16 -9.38
C GLU A 61 4.20 -19.52 -8.75
N THR A 62 3.23 -20.00 -7.98
CA THR A 62 3.25 -21.33 -7.38
C THR A 62 1.88 -21.97 -7.59
N VAL A 63 1.89 -23.28 -7.79
CA VAL A 63 0.68 -24.11 -7.81
C VAL A 63 0.13 -24.35 -6.40
N THR A 64 0.89 -23.99 -5.35
CA THR A 64 0.52 -24.11 -3.93
C THR A 64 0.45 -22.73 -3.24
N PRO A 65 -0.48 -21.83 -3.64
CA PRO A 65 -0.52 -20.45 -3.14
C PRO A 65 -0.81 -20.33 -1.64
N LEU A 66 -1.41 -21.37 -1.04
CA LEU A 66 -1.81 -21.36 0.38
C LEU A 66 -0.68 -21.73 1.36
N GLU A 67 0.40 -22.34 0.89
CA GLU A 67 1.50 -22.79 1.77
C GLU A 67 2.27 -21.63 2.41
N PHE A 68 2.25 -20.45 1.78
CA PHE A 68 3.03 -19.31 2.23
C PHE A 68 2.20 -18.17 2.83
N VAL A 69 0.91 -18.40 3.08
CA VAL A 69 -0.03 -17.36 3.53
C VAL A 69 0.40 -16.76 4.86
N ASP A 70 0.85 -17.59 5.80
CA ASP A 70 1.30 -17.16 7.13
C ASP A 70 2.64 -16.42 7.06
N LYS A 71 3.53 -16.80 6.12
CA LYS A 71 4.81 -16.10 5.87
C LYS A 71 4.61 -14.67 5.36
N PHE A 72 3.51 -14.43 4.67
CA PHE A 72 3.23 -13.15 4.03
C PHE A 72 2.21 -12.29 4.79
N ASP A 73 1.81 -12.72 6.01
CA ASP A 73 0.86 -12.02 6.89
C ASP A 73 -0.46 -11.67 6.16
N ILE A 74 -0.87 -12.55 5.23
CA ILE A 74 -2.07 -12.37 4.39
C ILE A 74 -3.34 -12.67 5.18
N ARG A 75 -3.25 -13.52 6.21
CA ARG A 75 -4.36 -13.80 7.12
C ARG A 75 -4.50 -12.64 8.09
N ARG A 76 -5.74 -12.14 8.21
CA ARG A 76 -6.12 -11.25 9.30
C ARG A 76 -5.81 -11.98 10.61
N THR A 77 -4.81 -11.52 11.37
CA THR A 77 -4.52 -12.03 12.70
C THR A 77 -5.74 -11.72 13.56
N THR A 78 -6.69 -12.65 13.67
CA THR A 78 -7.48 -12.71 14.89
C THR A 78 -6.48 -13.08 15.96
N GLN A 79 -6.09 -12.11 16.78
CA GLN A 79 -5.49 -12.37 18.08
C GLN A 79 -6.51 -13.23 18.86
N VAL A 80 -6.50 -14.54 18.64
CA VAL A 80 -7.06 -15.48 19.60
C VAL A 80 -5.98 -15.60 20.65
N GLU A 81 -6.12 -14.81 21.70
CA GLU A 81 -5.32 -14.95 22.91
C GLU A 81 -5.68 -16.31 23.52
N THR A 82 -4.99 -17.37 23.12
CA THR A 82 -4.91 -18.60 23.91
C THR A 82 -4.01 -18.31 25.11
N LYS A 83 -4.59 -17.68 26.14
CA LYS A 83 -4.05 -17.79 27.50
C LYS A 83 -4.25 -19.24 27.94
N PRO A 84 -3.20 -19.97 28.39
CA PRO A 84 -3.39 -21.22 29.10
C PRO A 84 -4.07 -20.88 30.44
N GLN A 85 -5.28 -21.37 30.63
CA GLN A 85 -5.99 -21.27 31.89
C GLN A 85 -5.51 -22.43 32.76
N ASN A 86 -4.73 -22.09 33.78
CA ASN A 86 -4.44 -22.97 34.90
C ASN A 86 -5.68 -23.08 35.80
#